data_AF-A0A8S2FAB1-F1
#
_entry.id   AF-A0A8S2FAB1-F1
#
_cell.length_a   1.000
_cell.length_b   1.000
_cell.length_c   1.000
_cell.angle_alpha   90.00
_cell.angle_beta   90.00
_cell.angle_gamma   90.00
#
_symmetry.space_group_name_H-M   'P 1'
#
loop_
_entity.id
_entity.type
_entity.pdbx_description
1 polymer ?
#
loop_
_entity_poly.entity_id
_entity_poly.type
_entity_poly.pdbx_seq_one_letter_code
_entity_poly.pdbx_strand_id
1 'polypeptide(L)'
;MLVGMLKFNAFVFVIFSIIAFHCDSVPVNTITQQQYTTVQIGWTRTQVTNLVGSSGNVVAQAGTGSANVIIVEYTGNGTGAINAVVAFGFIGGQLVSKSEVGFVAAVNNKITLQQYSTIQIGWTQQQVTQFLGGTGNIVSQAGTSGSPFYTTIVQYTSAQSSIATASFTFTGGSLSAKSQLGLDTGIYTITPQQYTTIQIGWTRAQVTKWVGSSGNVVSEAGTGSANTITVEYSGTGATTAVVAFGFVDGKLVSEAEFGFK
;
A
#
# COMPACT_ATOMS: atom_id res chain seq x y z
N MET A 1 -39.90 13.67 -4.17
CA MET A 1 -38.61 14.39 -4.17
C MET A 1 -37.87 13.99 -2.89
N LEU A 2 -37.06 12.93 -2.95
CA LEU A 2 -36.19 12.52 -1.85
C LEU A 2 -35.01 11.76 -2.49
N VAL A 3 -34.02 12.51 -2.94
CA VAL A 3 -32.75 11.97 -3.43
C VAL A 3 -31.89 11.75 -2.19
N GLY A 4 -31.99 10.56 -1.62
CA GLY A 4 -31.12 10.09 -0.54
C GLY A 4 -29.74 9.81 -1.11
N MET A 5 -28.80 10.70 -0.82
CA MET A 5 -27.37 10.59 -1.11
C MET A 5 -26.84 9.21 -0.66
N LEU A 6 -26.54 8.34 -1.62
CA LEU A 6 -25.60 7.24 -1.40
C LEU A 6 -24.24 7.89 -1.12
N LYS A 7 -23.87 7.98 0.15
CA LYS A 7 -22.49 8.23 0.56
C LYS A 7 -21.69 6.99 0.15
N PHE A 8 -21.03 7.07 -1.00
CA PHE A 8 -19.93 6.18 -1.36
C PHE A 8 -18.82 6.44 -0.33
N ASN A 9 -18.84 5.71 0.78
CA ASN A 9 -17.66 5.59 1.63
C ASN A 9 -16.58 4.97 0.74
N ALA A 10 -15.48 5.70 0.56
CA ALA A 10 -14.29 5.21 -0.09
C ALA A 10 -13.72 4.07 0.77
N PHE A 11 -14.29 2.87 0.60
CA PHE A 11 -13.57 1.64 0.85
C PHE A 11 -12.37 1.70 -0.08
N VAL A 12 -11.19 1.91 0.51
CA VAL A 12 -9.92 1.65 -0.16
C VAL A 12 -9.94 0.15 -0.47
N PHE A 13 -10.46 -0.19 -1.64
CA PHE A 13 -10.14 -1.45 -2.29
C PHE A 13 -8.66 -1.36 -2.63
N VAL A 14 -7.82 -1.83 -1.71
CA VAL A 14 -6.61 -2.53 -2.14
C VAL A 14 -7.15 -3.70 -2.95
N ILE A 15 -7.17 -3.56 -4.27
CA ILE A 15 -7.39 -4.71 -5.13
C ILE A 15 -6.19 -5.60 -4.85
N PHE A 16 -6.36 -6.57 -3.95
CA PHE A 16 -5.58 -7.79 -4.00
C PHE A 16 -5.96 -8.41 -5.33
N SER A 17 -5.15 -8.14 -6.36
CA SER A 17 -5.14 -9.01 -7.52
C SER A 17 -4.95 -10.43 -6.98
N ILE A 18 -5.84 -11.34 -7.35
CA ILE A 18 -5.62 -12.76 -7.14
C ILE A 18 -4.38 -13.10 -7.96
N ILE A 19 -3.20 -13.06 -7.33
CA ILE A 19 -1.95 -13.48 -7.94
C ILE A 19 -1.99 -15.01 -7.94
N ALA A 20 -2.50 -15.57 -9.03
CA ALA A 20 -2.37 -16.99 -9.27
C ALA A 20 -0.91 -17.27 -9.66
N PHE A 21 -0.13 -17.85 -8.75
CA PHE A 21 1.19 -18.39 -9.06
C PHE A 21 1.06 -19.52 -10.09
N HIS A 22 1.16 -19.19 -11.37
CA HIS A 22 1.20 -20.18 -12.43
C HIS A 22 2.63 -20.70 -12.55
N CYS A 23 2.81 -21.97 -12.25
CA CYS A 23 4.06 -22.70 -12.43
C CYS A 23 4.04 -23.36 -13.82
N ASP A 24 4.23 -22.57 -14.88
CA ASP A 24 4.53 -23.10 -16.22
C ASP A 24 5.50 -22.16 -16.95
N SER A 25 6.39 -22.75 -17.74
CA SER A 25 7.51 -22.09 -18.44
C SER A 25 7.05 -21.28 -19.66
N VAL A 26 6.27 -20.23 -19.41
CA VAL A 26 5.89 -19.22 -20.42
C VAL A 26 7.10 -18.30 -20.66
N PRO A 27 7.37 -17.82 -21.90
CA PRO A 27 8.33 -16.74 -22.11
C PRO A 27 8.01 -15.61 -21.13
N VAL A 28 8.93 -15.38 -20.20
CA VAL A 28 8.72 -14.42 -19.12
C VAL A 28 8.68 -13.04 -19.78
N ASN A 29 7.49 -12.46 -19.87
CA ASN A 29 7.32 -11.07 -20.31
C ASN A 29 7.98 -10.18 -19.26
N THR A 30 9.28 -9.93 -19.44
CA THR A 30 10.08 -9.25 -18.44
C THR A 30 9.96 -7.74 -18.57
N ILE A 31 9.98 -7.06 -17.43
CA ILE A 31 10.10 -5.61 -17.36
C ILE A 31 11.14 -5.23 -16.31
N THR A 32 11.98 -4.25 -16.64
CA THR A 32 12.94 -3.67 -15.70
C THR A 32 12.28 -2.55 -14.89
N GLN A 33 12.84 -2.26 -13.72
CA GLN A 33 12.40 -1.10 -12.93
C GLN A 33 12.52 0.21 -13.72
N GLN A 34 13.59 0.39 -14.50
CA GLN A 34 13.78 1.59 -15.33
C GLN A 34 12.69 1.72 -16.40
N GLN A 35 12.28 0.62 -17.04
CA GLN A 35 11.16 0.66 -17.97
C GLN A 35 9.86 1.00 -17.24
N TYR A 36 9.58 0.39 -16.08
CA TYR A 36 8.40 0.71 -15.28
C TYR A 36 8.33 2.19 -14.85
N THR A 37 9.45 2.78 -14.43
CA THR A 37 9.50 4.21 -14.06
C THR A 37 9.33 5.13 -15.27
N THR A 38 9.78 4.69 -16.45
CA THR A 38 9.65 5.44 -17.71
C THR A 38 8.21 5.44 -18.25
N VAL A 39 7.44 4.37 -18.05
CA VAL A 39 6.02 4.30 -18.47
C VAL A 39 5.21 5.38 -17.77
N GLN A 40 4.38 6.11 -18.52
CA GLN A 40 3.52 7.17 -17.99
C GLN A 40 2.04 6.86 -18.19
N ILE A 41 1.21 7.34 -17.26
CA ILE A 41 -0.25 7.38 -17.44
C ILE A 41 -0.59 8.07 -18.76
N GLY A 42 -1.59 7.55 -19.47
CA GLY A 42 -2.03 8.00 -20.79
C GLY A 42 -1.37 7.27 -21.96
N TRP A 43 -0.27 6.53 -21.73
CA TRP A 43 0.37 5.74 -22.78
C TRP A 43 -0.55 4.64 -23.31
N THR A 44 -0.46 4.39 -24.61
CA THR A 44 -1.12 3.25 -25.26
C THR A 44 -0.35 1.95 -25.01
N ARG A 45 -1.04 0.81 -25.19
CA ARG A 45 -0.37 -0.52 -25.14
C ARG A 45 0.79 -0.62 -26.13
N THR A 46 0.69 0.00 -27.30
CA THR A 46 1.76 0.01 -28.31
C THR A 46 2.99 0.77 -27.81
N GLN A 47 2.81 1.93 -27.17
CA GLN A 47 3.93 2.68 -26.59
C GLN A 47 4.63 1.88 -25.48
N VAL A 48 3.86 1.24 -24.60
CA VAL A 48 4.42 0.35 -23.57
C VAL A 48 5.16 -0.83 -24.19
N THR A 49 4.58 -1.48 -25.19
CA THR A 49 5.19 -2.62 -25.89
C THR A 49 6.51 -2.22 -26.56
N ASN A 50 6.56 -1.05 -27.19
CA ASN A 50 7.78 -0.54 -27.83
C ASN A 50 8.90 -0.25 -26.83
N LEU A 51 8.55 0.21 -25.61
CA LEU A 51 9.53 0.44 -24.55
C LEU A 51 10.01 -0.85 -23.89
N VAL A 52 9.07 -1.76 -23.60
CA VAL A 52 9.35 -2.99 -22.84
C VAL A 52 9.96 -4.08 -23.74
N GLY A 53 9.61 -4.07 -25.03
CA GLY A 53 9.94 -5.13 -25.99
C GLY A 53 8.99 -6.32 -25.95
N SER A 54 7.95 -6.28 -25.12
CA SER A 54 6.91 -7.31 -25.03
C SER A 54 5.54 -6.71 -24.69
N SER A 55 4.49 -7.39 -25.14
CA SER A 55 3.09 -6.97 -24.94
C SER A 55 2.53 -7.31 -23.55
N GLY A 56 3.31 -8.00 -22.72
CA GLY A 56 2.89 -8.52 -21.42
C GLY A 56 1.85 -9.64 -21.50
N ASN A 57 1.44 -10.13 -20.33
CA ASN A 57 0.39 -11.12 -20.16
C ASN A 57 -0.94 -10.42 -19.87
N VAL A 58 -1.96 -10.61 -20.70
CA VAL A 58 -3.31 -10.12 -20.37
C VAL A 58 -3.91 -11.05 -19.31
N VAL A 59 -4.15 -10.53 -18.11
CA VAL A 59 -4.69 -11.31 -16.98
C VAL A 59 -6.17 -11.01 -16.71
N ALA A 60 -6.67 -9.89 -17.21
CA ALA A 60 -8.09 -9.58 -17.18
C ALA A 60 -8.48 -8.69 -18.36
N GLN A 61 -9.68 -8.92 -18.89
CA GLN A 61 -10.26 -8.08 -19.94
C GLN A 61 -11.79 -8.05 -19.80
N ALA A 62 -12.38 -6.86 -19.95
CA ALA A 62 -13.83 -6.68 -19.90
C ALA A 62 -14.26 -5.54 -20.83
N GLY A 63 -15.54 -5.55 -21.25
CA GLY A 63 -16.15 -4.50 -22.04
C GLY A 63 -15.62 -4.38 -23.48
N THR A 64 -16.17 -3.41 -24.21
CA THR A 64 -15.88 -3.15 -25.64
C THR A 64 -15.75 -1.65 -25.90
N GLY A 65 -15.08 -1.27 -26.99
CA GLY A 65 -14.95 0.13 -27.39
C GLY A 65 -14.25 0.99 -26.33
N SER A 66 -14.77 2.19 -26.07
CA SER A 66 -14.20 3.14 -25.10
C SER A 66 -14.29 2.68 -23.64
N ALA A 67 -15.16 1.72 -23.33
CA ALA A 67 -15.28 1.12 -22.00
C ALA A 67 -14.46 -0.16 -21.85
N ASN A 68 -13.66 -0.53 -22.85
CA ASN A 68 -12.81 -1.71 -22.76
C ASN A 68 -11.75 -1.51 -21.67
N VAL A 69 -11.67 -2.48 -20.78
CA VAL A 69 -10.71 -2.56 -19.68
C VAL A 69 -9.78 -3.73 -19.93
N ILE A 70 -8.47 -3.51 -19.80
CA ILE A 70 -7.45 -4.57 -19.93
C ILE A 70 -6.46 -4.41 -18.78
N ILE A 71 -6.16 -5.50 -18.07
CA ILE A 71 -5.05 -5.58 -17.12
C ILE A 71 -3.97 -6.44 -17.74
N VAL A 72 -2.77 -5.88 -17.82
CA VAL A 72 -1.57 -6.54 -18.34
C VAL A 72 -0.56 -6.69 -17.23
N GLU A 73 -0.02 -7.88 -17.05
CA GLU A 73 1.04 -8.18 -16.11
C GLU A 73 2.37 -8.48 -16.79
N TYR A 74 3.44 -8.09 -16.11
CA TYR A 74 4.82 -8.39 -16.44
C TYR A 74 5.54 -8.91 -15.19
N THR A 75 6.55 -9.74 -15.43
CA THR A 75 7.43 -10.23 -14.36
C THR A 75 8.70 -9.39 -14.37
N GLY A 76 9.08 -8.80 -13.25
CA GLY A 76 10.37 -8.13 -13.12
C GLY A 76 11.40 -9.00 -12.40
N ASN A 77 12.68 -8.71 -12.61
CA ASN A 77 13.75 -9.28 -11.79
C ASN A 77 13.71 -8.61 -10.41
N GLY A 78 13.06 -9.28 -9.44
CA GLY A 78 13.04 -8.87 -8.03
C GLY A 78 14.31 -9.28 -7.29
N THR A 79 14.32 -9.13 -5.96
CA THR A 79 15.42 -9.66 -5.12
C THR A 79 15.03 -10.93 -4.37
N GLY A 80 15.92 -11.91 -4.36
CA GLY A 80 15.77 -13.14 -3.56
C GLY A 80 14.90 -14.19 -4.25
N ALA A 81 13.98 -14.81 -3.50
CA ALA A 81 13.17 -15.94 -3.95
C ALA A 81 11.88 -15.55 -4.71
N ILE A 82 11.61 -14.24 -4.86
CA ILE A 82 10.40 -13.73 -5.50
C ILE A 82 10.75 -12.79 -6.67
N ASN A 83 10.13 -13.04 -7.81
CA ASN A 83 10.16 -12.10 -8.93
C ASN A 83 9.29 -10.88 -8.59
N ALA A 84 9.67 -9.72 -9.11
CA ALA A 84 8.80 -8.56 -9.06
C ALA A 84 7.59 -8.79 -9.98
N VAL A 85 6.47 -8.16 -9.67
CA VAL A 85 5.25 -8.20 -10.49
C VAL A 85 4.85 -6.78 -10.80
N VAL A 86 4.60 -6.50 -12.08
CA VAL A 86 4.09 -5.21 -12.54
C VAL A 86 2.74 -5.42 -13.17
N ALA A 87 1.76 -4.59 -12.80
CA ALA A 87 0.45 -4.56 -13.41
C ALA A 87 0.18 -3.19 -14.04
N PHE A 88 -0.36 -3.20 -15.26
CA PHE A 88 -0.79 -2.03 -16.01
C PHE A 88 -2.27 -2.17 -16.35
N GLY A 89 -3.08 -1.20 -15.91
CA GLY A 89 -4.50 -1.11 -16.20
C GLY A 89 -4.77 -0.11 -17.31
N PHE A 90 -5.45 -0.56 -18.36
CA PHE A 90 -5.84 0.24 -19.51
C PHE A 90 -7.37 0.39 -19.55
N ILE A 91 -7.85 1.61 -19.84
CA ILE A 91 -9.26 1.88 -20.15
C ILE A 91 -9.31 2.65 -21.46
N GLY A 92 -10.16 2.21 -22.40
CA GLY A 92 -10.31 2.87 -23.70
C GLY A 92 -9.00 2.94 -24.49
N GLY A 93 -8.10 1.98 -24.27
CA GLY A 93 -6.79 1.89 -24.93
C GLY A 93 -5.66 2.70 -24.31
N GLN A 94 -5.92 3.48 -23.26
CA GLN A 94 -4.92 4.28 -22.56
C GLN A 94 -4.64 3.74 -21.16
N LEU A 95 -3.37 3.82 -20.73
CA LEU A 95 -2.94 3.45 -19.39
C LEU A 95 -3.55 4.41 -18.38
N VAL A 96 -4.32 3.89 -17.42
CA VAL A 96 -4.94 4.69 -16.35
C VAL A 96 -4.41 4.31 -14.97
N SER A 97 -3.75 3.17 -14.84
CA SER A 97 -3.10 2.74 -13.61
C SER A 97 -1.85 1.92 -13.88
N LYS A 98 -0.87 2.05 -12.99
CA LYS A 98 0.29 1.18 -12.91
C LYS A 98 0.63 0.86 -11.47
N SER A 99 1.14 -0.34 -11.24
CA SER A 99 1.64 -0.76 -9.93
C SER A 99 2.75 -1.78 -10.07
N GLU A 100 3.66 -1.79 -9.12
CA GLU A 100 4.68 -2.81 -8.98
C GLU A 100 4.79 -3.27 -7.53
N VAL A 101 5.20 -4.52 -7.37
CA VAL A 101 5.64 -5.08 -6.10
C VAL A 101 6.93 -5.85 -6.35
N GLY A 102 7.91 -5.69 -5.46
CA GLY A 102 9.09 -6.54 -5.42
C GLY A 102 10.30 -6.02 -6.18
N PHE A 103 10.23 -4.86 -6.85
CA PHE A 103 11.46 -4.20 -7.23
C PHE A 103 12.17 -3.63 -6.00
N VAL A 104 13.48 -3.82 -5.93
CA VAL A 104 14.33 -3.15 -4.95
C VAL A 104 15.08 -2.04 -5.66
N ALA A 105 14.46 -0.85 -5.73
CA ALA A 105 15.21 0.33 -6.13
C ALA A 105 16.21 0.68 -5.04
N ALA A 106 17.42 1.03 -5.45
CA ALA A 106 18.30 1.84 -4.62
C ALA A 106 17.63 3.22 -4.44
N VAL A 107 16.85 3.38 -3.37
CA VAL A 107 16.47 4.72 -2.90
C VAL A 107 17.72 5.39 -2.36
N ASN A 108 18.07 6.53 -2.96
CA ASN A 108 19.23 7.30 -2.52
C ASN A 108 19.13 7.74 -1.06
N ASN A 109 17.91 7.90 -0.53
CA ASN A 109 17.67 8.28 0.85
C ASN A 109 16.81 7.24 1.57
N LYS A 110 17.37 6.72 2.65
CA LYS A 110 16.72 5.73 3.51
C LYS A 110 15.96 6.44 4.63
N ILE A 111 14.80 5.90 5.01
CA ILE A 111 13.92 6.49 6.03
C ILE A 111 14.16 5.86 7.42
N THR A 112 13.95 6.64 8.48
CA THR A 112 13.92 6.16 9.88
C THR A 112 12.51 6.19 10.47
N LEU A 113 12.27 5.44 11.55
CA LEU A 113 11.00 5.48 12.29
C LEU A 113 10.65 6.89 12.78
N GLN A 114 11.64 7.66 13.23
CA GLN A 114 11.43 9.04 13.70
C GLN A 114 10.95 9.94 12.56
N GLN A 115 11.57 9.84 11.39
CA GLN A 115 11.14 10.59 10.21
C GLN A 115 9.72 10.19 9.77
N TYR A 116 9.45 8.89 9.70
CA TYR A 116 8.11 8.35 9.39
C TYR A 116 7.05 8.89 10.37
N SER A 117 7.35 8.89 11.67
CA SER A 117 6.43 9.35 12.73
C SER A 117 6.20 10.86 12.69
N THR A 118 7.16 11.63 12.17
CA THR A 118 7.05 13.10 12.04
C THR A 118 6.13 13.51 10.88
N ILE A 119 6.09 12.71 9.81
CA ILE A 119 5.24 12.99 8.64
C ILE A 119 3.77 12.77 9.00
N GLN A 120 2.94 13.77 8.70
CA GLN A 120 1.52 13.80 9.04
C GLN A 120 0.64 13.72 7.79
N ILE A 121 -0.53 13.10 7.96
CA ILE A 121 -1.60 13.14 6.96
C ILE A 121 -1.89 14.61 6.57
N GLY A 122 -2.10 14.84 5.28
CA GLY A 122 -2.31 16.17 4.70
C GLY A 122 -1.05 16.79 4.07
N TRP A 123 0.16 16.35 4.43
CA TRP A 123 1.39 16.82 3.79
C TRP A 123 1.39 16.53 2.29
N THR A 124 1.92 17.46 1.49
CA THR A 124 2.12 17.24 0.05
C THR A 124 3.32 16.32 -0.20
N GLN A 125 3.36 15.69 -1.39
CA GLN A 125 4.52 14.89 -1.79
C GLN A 125 5.82 15.71 -1.82
N GLN A 126 5.74 17.00 -2.16
CA GLN A 126 6.88 17.90 -2.13
C GLN A 126 7.40 18.13 -0.71
N GLN A 127 6.52 18.35 0.27
CA GLN A 127 6.92 18.51 1.67
C GLN A 127 7.61 17.24 2.21
N VAL A 128 7.05 16.06 1.92
CA VAL A 128 7.66 14.78 2.30
C VAL A 128 9.03 14.60 1.64
N THR A 129 9.12 14.89 0.33
CA THR A 129 10.38 14.79 -0.42
C THR A 129 11.46 15.71 0.14
N GLN A 130 11.10 16.96 0.45
CA GLN A 130 12.02 17.94 1.02
C GLN A 130 12.48 17.52 2.42
N PHE A 131 11.56 17.04 3.27
CA PHE A 131 11.88 16.60 4.63
C PHE A 131 12.77 15.34 4.65
N LEU A 132 12.53 14.38 3.76
CA LEU A 132 13.32 13.15 3.66
C LEU A 132 14.58 13.33 2.79
N GLY A 133 14.71 14.46 2.09
CA GLY A 133 15.80 14.74 1.16
C GLY A 133 15.76 13.94 -0.14
N GLY A 134 14.70 13.15 -0.40
CA GLY A 134 14.60 12.28 -1.58
C GLY A 134 13.17 11.93 -1.97
N THR A 135 12.97 11.59 -3.24
CA THR A 135 11.64 11.41 -3.85
C THR A 135 10.98 10.06 -3.56
N GLY A 136 11.73 9.09 -3.01
CA GLY A 136 11.27 7.71 -2.90
C GLY A 136 11.03 7.05 -4.26
N ASN A 137 10.41 5.87 -4.25
CA ASN A 137 10.02 5.13 -5.46
C ASN A 137 8.50 5.16 -5.61
N ILE A 138 8.00 5.52 -6.79
CA ILE A 138 6.57 5.42 -7.09
C ILE A 138 6.24 3.97 -7.39
N VAL A 139 5.66 3.26 -6.42
CA VAL A 139 5.30 1.83 -6.56
C VAL A 139 3.88 1.63 -7.10
N SER A 140 3.05 2.69 -7.05
CA SER A 140 1.73 2.69 -7.68
C SER A 140 1.30 4.09 -8.08
N GLN A 141 0.57 4.19 -9.18
CA GLN A 141 0.02 5.44 -9.70
C GLN A 141 -1.30 5.16 -10.44
N ALA A 142 -2.33 5.95 -10.18
CA ALA A 142 -3.62 5.83 -10.85
C ALA A 142 -4.30 7.19 -11.06
N GLY A 143 -5.08 7.29 -12.12
CA GLY A 143 -5.83 8.49 -12.49
C GLY A 143 -4.97 9.56 -13.16
N THR A 144 -5.57 10.72 -13.44
CA THR A 144 -4.92 11.81 -14.18
C THR A 144 -4.33 12.83 -13.22
N SER A 145 -3.05 13.21 -13.43
CA SER A 145 -2.40 14.26 -12.64
C SER A 145 -3.23 15.54 -12.56
N GLY A 146 -3.29 16.15 -11.37
CA GLY A 146 -4.12 17.33 -11.09
C GLY A 146 -5.60 17.04 -10.82
N SER A 147 -6.08 15.80 -11.04
CA SER A 147 -7.44 15.42 -10.64
C SER A 147 -7.52 15.16 -9.13
N PRO A 148 -8.70 15.34 -8.50
CA PRO A 148 -8.89 15.08 -7.07
C PRO A 148 -8.73 13.60 -6.69
N PHE A 149 -8.81 12.69 -7.67
CA PHE A 149 -8.67 11.25 -7.50
C PHE A 149 -7.32 10.72 -7.99
N TYR A 150 -6.39 11.61 -8.35
CA TYR A 150 -5.05 11.21 -8.71
C TYR A 150 -4.35 10.63 -7.48
N THR A 151 -3.97 9.36 -7.57
CA THR A 151 -3.39 8.61 -6.46
C THR A 151 -1.99 8.15 -6.81
N THR A 152 -1.05 8.34 -5.91
CA THR A 152 0.32 7.83 -6.02
C THR A 152 0.75 7.21 -4.70
N ILE A 153 1.32 6.01 -4.73
CA ILE A 153 1.97 5.39 -3.58
C ILE A 153 3.48 5.51 -3.77
N VAL A 154 4.14 6.19 -2.83
CA VAL A 154 5.58 6.38 -2.79
C VAL A 154 6.16 5.55 -1.65
N GLN A 155 7.12 4.68 -1.97
CA GLN A 155 7.79 3.82 -1.01
C GLN A 155 9.23 4.28 -0.74
N TYR A 156 9.64 4.18 0.52
CA TYR A 156 11.01 4.40 0.99
C TYR A 156 11.49 3.16 1.72
N THR A 157 12.75 2.79 1.51
CA THR A 157 13.42 1.69 2.23
C THR A 157 14.05 2.22 3.52
N SER A 158 14.06 1.39 4.56
CA SER A 158 14.65 1.74 5.85
C SER A 158 16.16 1.92 5.81
N ALA A 159 16.67 2.80 6.68
CA ALA A 159 18.10 2.93 6.96
C ALA A 159 18.70 1.64 7.54
N GLN A 160 17.89 0.90 8.30
CA GLN A 160 18.32 -0.21 9.13
C GLN A 160 18.20 -1.58 8.44
N SER A 161 17.27 -1.73 7.48
CA SER A 161 17.00 -3.01 6.84
C SER A 161 16.43 -2.83 5.42
N SER A 162 16.88 -3.66 4.46
CA SER A 162 16.39 -3.62 3.08
C SER A 162 14.96 -4.14 2.92
N ILE A 163 14.48 -4.95 3.87
CA ILE A 163 13.10 -5.47 3.87
C ILE A 163 12.12 -4.54 4.59
N ALA A 164 12.62 -3.59 5.38
CA ALA A 164 11.79 -2.63 6.07
C ALA A 164 11.49 -1.44 5.18
N THR A 165 10.23 -1.00 5.17
CA THR A 165 9.74 0.03 4.26
C THR A 165 8.73 0.96 4.93
N ALA A 166 8.61 2.17 4.39
CA ALA A 166 7.45 3.03 4.59
C ALA A 166 6.82 3.35 3.25
N SER A 167 5.49 3.36 3.22
CA SER A 167 4.70 3.72 2.06
C SER A 167 3.81 4.91 2.39
N PHE A 168 3.75 5.87 1.47
CA PHE A 168 2.98 7.10 1.58
C PHE A 168 2.02 7.17 0.39
N THR A 169 0.72 7.15 0.67
CA THR A 169 -0.33 7.27 -0.36
C THR A 169 -0.79 8.71 -0.44
N PHE A 170 -0.53 9.35 -1.57
CA PHE A 170 -1.00 10.69 -1.88
C PHE A 170 -2.23 10.59 -2.77
N THR A 171 -3.32 11.25 -2.38
CA THR A 171 -4.55 11.35 -3.18
C THR A 171 -4.90 12.83 -3.34
N GLY A 172 -5.16 13.27 -4.57
CA GLY A 172 -5.52 14.67 -4.84
C GLY A 172 -4.43 15.67 -4.43
N GLY A 173 -3.17 15.25 -4.38
CA GLY A 173 -2.00 16.09 -4.04
C GLY A 173 -1.58 16.10 -2.57
N SER A 174 -2.36 15.49 -1.67
CA SER A 174 -2.04 15.41 -0.23
C SER A 174 -1.94 13.98 0.25
N LEU A 175 -1.10 13.75 1.27
CA LEU A 175 -0.93 12.47 1.93
C LEU A 175 -2.25 12.06 2.58
N SER A 176 -2.88 11.01 2.06
CA SER A 176 -4.15 10.48 2.55
C SER A 176 -3.96 9.27 3.47
N ALA A 177 -2.87 8.53 3.31
CA ALA A 177 -2.50 7.41 4.16
C ALA A 177 -0.98 7.20 4.20
N LYS A 178 -0.49 6.63 5.29
CA LYS A 178 0.89 6.15 5.46
C LYS A 178 0.90 4.80 6.15
N SER A 179 1.85 3.95 5.80
CA SER A 179 2.06 2.66 6.45
C SER A 179 3.54 2.35 6.56
N GLN A 180 3.91 1.47 7.47
CA GLN A 180 5.27 0.97 7.61
C GLN A 180 5.28 -0.53 7.87
N LEU A 181 6.36 -1.16 7.43
CA LEU A 181 6.70 -2.53 7.74
C LEU A 181 8.14 -2.56 8.25
N GLY A 182 8.33 -3.00 9.49
CA GLY A 182 9.65 -3.22 10.08
C GLY A 182 10.50 -1.96 10.32
N LEU A 183 9.93 -0.75 10.27
CA LEU A 183 10.61 0.46 10.76
C LEU A 183 10.62 0.52 12.27
N ASP A 184 9.51 0.10 12.90
CA ASP A 184 9.44 -0.12 14.33
C ASP A 184 9.86 -1.55 14.65
N THR A 185 10.97 -1.69 15.37
CA THR A 185 11.53 -2.98 15.83
C THR A 185 11.15 -3.28 17.27
N GLY A 186 10.28 -2.47 17.88
CA GLY A 186 9.74 -2.71 19.20
C GLY A 186 8.96 -4.02 19.28
N ILE A 187 9.08 -4.68 20.44
CA ILE A 187 8.33 -5.91 20.74
C ILE A 187 7.14 -5.52 21.60
N TYR A 188 5.96 -5.57 21.01
CA TYR A 188 4.69 -5.27 21.69
C TYR A 188 3.90 -6.55 21.81
N THR A 189 3.73 -7.05 23.04
CA THR A 189 3.05 -8.32 23.25
C THR A 189 1.65 -8.14 23.81
N ILE A 190 0.76 -9.07 23.47
CA ILE A 190 -0.58 -9.18 24.03
C ILE A 190 -0.89 -10.66 24.32
N THR A 191 -1.55 -10.91 25.46
CA THR A 191 -1.99 -12.26 25.84
C THR A 191 -3.38 -12.59 25.26
N PRO A 192 -3.74 -13.88 25.12
CA PRO A 192 -5.09 -14.28 24.72
C PRO A 192 -6.18 -13.72 25.64
N GLN A 193 -5.93 -13.67 26.95
CA GLN A 193 -6.86 -13.10 27.92
C GLN A 193 -7.03 -11.58 27.71
N GLN A 194 -5.94 -10.85 27.46
CA GLN A 194 -6.03 -9.43 27.17
C GLN A 194 -6.82 -9.17 25.89
N TYR A 195 -6.53 -9.91 24.82
CA TYR A 195 -7.23 -9.83 23.54
C TYR A 195 -8.73 -10.05 23.69
N THR A 196 -9.14 -11.17 24.28
CA THR A 196 -10.56 -11.54 24.45
C THR A 196 -11.35 -10.60 25.38
N THR A 197 -10.67 -9.76 26.17
CA THR A 197 -11.33 -8.77 27.04
C THR A 197 -11.56 -7.43 26.34
N ILE A 198 -10.76 -7.10 25.33
CA ILE A 198 -10.90 -5.85 24.58
C ILE A 198 -12.22 -5.90 23.80
N GLN A 199 -12.90 -4.76 23.69
CA GLN A 199 -14.20 -4.67 23.02
C GLN A 199 -14.21 -3.53 22.01
N ILE A 200 -14.95 -3.74 20.92
CA ILE A 200 -15.33 -2.69 19.99
C ILE A 200 -15.85 -1.47 20.74
N GLY A 201 -15.43 -0.28 20.33
CA GLY A 201 -15.73 1.01 20.97
C GLY A 201 -14.71 1.46 22.02
N TRP A 202 -13.76 0.62 22.43
CA TRP A 202 -12.63 1.05 23.27
C TRP A 202 -11.76 2.08 22.55
N THR A 203 -11.22 3.04 23.29
CA THR A 203 -10.22 3.97 22.76
C THR A 203 -8.83 3.33 22.74
N ARG A 204 -7.91 3.87 21.93
CA ARG A 204 -6.49 3.46 21.98
C ARG A 204 -5.90 3.57 23.39
N ALA A 205 -6.29 4.58 24.16
CA ALA A 205 -5.81 4.75 25.53
C ALA A 205 -6.30 3.64 26.46
N GLN A 206 -7.54 3.18 26.31
CA GLN A 206 -8.09 2.06 27.08
C GLN A 206 -7.36 0.76 26.74
N VAL A 207 -7.17 0.47 25.44
CA VAL A 207 -6.40 -0.70 24.99
C VAL A 207 -4.96 -0.63 25.51
N THR A 208 -4.28 0.51 25.37
CA THR A 208 -2.91 0.71 25.85
C THR A 208 -2.79 0.45 27.35
N LYS A 209 -3.74 0.97 28.14
CA LYS A 209 -3.75 0.76 29.59
C LYS A 209 -3.97 -0.71 29.96
N TRP A 210 -4.81 -1.42 29.22
CA TRP A 210 -5.13 -2.82 29.48
C TRP A 210 -4.00 -3.78 29.06
N VAL A 211 -3.39 -3.52 27.90
CA VAL A 211 -2.29 -4.34 27.37
C VAL A 211 -0.98 -4.01 28.09
N GLY A 212 -0.80 -2.76 28.52
CA GLY A 212 0.45 -2.24 29.09
C GLY A 212 1.42 -1.70 28.03
N SER A 213 1.04 -1.67 26.76
CA SER A 213 1.82 -1.05 25.69
C SER A 213 0.93 -0.48 24.58
N SER A 214 1.44 0.51 23.85
CA SER A 214 0.70 1.22 22.79
C SER A 214 0.55 0.41 21.49
N GLY A 215 1.26 -0.71 21.38
CA GLY A 215 1.39 -1.50 20.17
C GLY A 215 2.22 -0.82 19.08
N ASN A 216 2.49 -1.56 18.01
CA ASN A 216 3.16 -1.06 16.82
C ASN A 216 2.14 -0.37 15.90
N VAL A 217 2.30 0.92 15.62
CA VAL A 217 1.45 1.60 14.64
C VAL A 217 1.96 1.29 13.24
N VAL A 218 1.23 0.46 12.51
CA VAL A 218 1.62 0.00 11.17
C VAL A 218 0.96 0.78 10.04
N SER A 219 -0.17 1.45 10.31
CA SER A 219 -0.90 2.23 9.31
C SER A 219 -1.70 3.37 9.94
N GLU A 220 -1.74 4.52 9.24
CA GLU A 220 -2.55 5.69 9.56
C GLU A 220 -3.16 6.26 8.27
N ALA A 221 -4.43 6.65 8.30
CA ALA A 221 -5.09 7.30 7.15
C ALA A 221 -6.16 8.29 7.60
N GLY A 222 -6.49 9.24 6.72
CA GLY A 222 -7.57 10.20 6.94
C GLY A 222 -7.36 11.17 8.11
N THR A 223 -8.29 12.12 8.25
CA THR A 223 -8.31 13.12 9.33
C THR A 223 -9.72 13.25 9.91
N GLY A 224 -9.83 13.83 11.10
CA GLY A 224 -11.12 14.00 11.79
C GLY A 224 -11.85 12.67 11.97
N SER A 225 -13.15 12.63 11.69
CA SER A 225 -13.99 11.43 11.85
C SER A 225 -13.67 10.31 10.87
N ALA A 226 -12.87 10.56 9.83
CA ALA A 226 -12.39 9.55 8.90
C ALA A 226 -10.97 9.06 9.25
N ASN A 227 -10.39 9.53 10.36
CA ASN A 227 -9.08 9.08 10.81
C ASN A 227 -9.13 7.60 11.16
N THR A 228 -8.21 6.83 10.59
CA THR A 228 -8.07 5.40 10.84
C THR A 228 -6.65 5.08 11.27
N ILE A 229 -6.49 4.21 12.27
CA ILE A 229 -5.18 3.75 12.74
C ILE A 229 -5.23 2.23 12.90
N THR A 230 -4.24 1.54 12.36
CA THR A 230 -4.04 0.11 12.61
C THR A 230 -2.85 -0.10 13.54
N VAL A 231 -3.06 -0.88 14.58
CA VAL A 231 -2.06 -1.22 15.59
C VAL A 231 -1.88 -2.72 15.65
N GLU A 232 -0.63 -3.18 15.67
CA GLU A 232 -0.29 -4.59 15.77
C GLU A 232 0.44 -4.93 17.07
N TYR A 233 0.21 -6.16 17.52
CA TYR A 233 0.87 -6.80 18.66
C TYR A 233 1.27 -8.23 18.27
N SER A 234 2.39 -8.71 18.81
CA SER A 234 2.74 -10.12 18.79
C SER A 234 2.04 -10.87 19.93
N GLY A 235 1.58 -12.08 19.67
CA GLY A 235 0.97 -12.90 20.71
C GLY A 235 1.99 -13.44 21.71
N THR A 236 1.72 -13.30 23.01
CA THR A 236 2.59 -13.89 24.04
C THR A 236 2.59 -15.42 23.94
N GLY A 237 3.78 -16.03 23.91
CA GLY A 237 3.94 -17.49 23.94
C GLY A 237 3.78 -18.20 22.60
N ALA A 238 3.53 -17.47 21.51
CA ALA A 238 3.43 -18.04 20.16
C ALA A 238 4.23 -17.18 19.16
N THR A 239 5.22 -17.79 18.51
CA THR A 239 6.18 -17.08 17.63
C THR A 239 5.55 -16.53 16.34
N THR A 240 4.36 -17.00 15.98
CA THR A 240 3.63 -16.58 14.77
C THR A 240 2.32 -15.88 15.09
N ALA A 241 2.01 -15.67 16.38
CA ALA A 241 0.75 -15.05 16.75
C ALA A 241 0.78 -13.55 16.50
N VAL A 242 -0.23 -13.03 15.81
CA VAL A 242 -0.37 -11.61 15.49
C VAL A 242 -1.79 -11.17 15.78
N VAL A 243 -1.91 -10.02 16.46
CA VAL A 243 -3.18 -9.34 16.72
C VAL A 243 -3.13 -7.98 16.05
N ALA A 244 -4.17 -7.65 15.29
CA ALA A 244 -4.34 -6.34 14.67
C ALA A 244 -5.63 -5.69 15.16
N PHE A 245 -5.53 -4.43 15.59
CA PHE A 245 -6.65 -3.60 16.00
C PHE A 245 -6.79 -2.41 15.06
N GLY A 246 -7.99 -2.23 14.51
CA GLY A 246 -8.35 -1.10 13.65
C GLY A 246 -9.21 -0.10 14.40
N PHE A 247 -8.74 1.14 14.45
CA PHE A 247 -9.44 2.26 15.08
C PHE A 247 -9.96 3.20 14.00
N VAL A 248 -11.18 3.70 14.16
CA VAL A 248 -11.76 4.79 13.37
C VAL A 248 -12.24 5.87 14.33
N ASP A 249 -11.89 7.13 14.08
CA ASP A 249 -12.21 8.26 14.96
C ASP A 249 -11.82 8.00 16.44
N GLY A 250 -10.65 7.38 16.63
CA GLY A 250 -10.11 7.04 17.95
C GLY A 250 -10.81 5.87 18.67
N LYS A 251 -11.76 5.20 18.03
CA LYS A 251 -12.54 4.09 18.59
C LYS A 251 -12.24 2.78 17.87
N LEU A 252 -12.07 1.70 18.62
CA LEU A 252 -11.86 0.37 18.07
C LEU A 252 -13.11 -0.04 17.29
N VAL A 253 -12.94 -0.42 16.02
CA VAL A 253 -14.05 -0.88 15.16
C VAL A 253 -13.81 -2.26 14.56
N SER A 254 -12.57 -2.73 14.60
CA SER A 254 -12.21 -4.06 14.11
C SER A 254 -11.06 -4.64 14.91
N GLU A 255 -11.10 -5.95 15.08
CA GLU A 255 -10.03 -6.73 15.66
C GLU A 255 -9.84 -7.99 14.82
N ALA A 256 -8.59 -8.38 14.64
CA ALA A 256 -8.22 -9.61 13.94
C ALA A 256 -7.10 -10.27 14.72
N GLU A 257 -7.12 -11.59 14.74
CA GLU A 257 -6.17 -12.41 15.45
C GLU A 257 -5.83 -13.62 14.59
N PHE A 258 -4.57 -14.02 14.65
CA PHE A 258 -4.10 -15.25 14.07
C PHE A 258 -3.03 -15.87 14.97
N GLY A 259 -3.18 -17.16 15.28
CA GLY A 259 -2.11 -17.98 15.86
C GLY A 259 -2.10 -18.13 17.38
N PHE A 260 -3.01 -17.51 18.13
CA PHE A 260 -3.36 -17.95 19.47
C PHE A 260 -3.99 -19.35 19.39
N LYS A 261 -3.58 -20.22 20.30
CA LYS A 261 -4.09 -21.58 20.45
C LYS A 261 -4.89 -21.68 21.74
#